data_AF-A0A3M0ITU0-F1
#
_entry.id   AF-A0A3M0ITU0-F1
#
_cell.length_a   1.000
_cell.length_b   1.000
_cell.length_c   1.000
_cell.angle_alpha   90.00
_cell.angle_beta   90.00
_cell.angle_gamma   90.00
#
_symmetry.space_group_name_H-M   'P 1'
#
loop_
_entity.id
_entity.type
_entity.pdbx_description
1 polymer ?
#
loop_
_entity_poly.entity_id
_entity_poly.type
_entity_poly.pdbx_seq_one_letter_code
_entity_poly.pdbx_strand_id
1 'polypeptide(L)'
;MENPEHPAGEATETFAQALTALKGEYGVSDSEVARRLSAHGVQVSVAAVNTWVHGKRIPRAATIRALAELFPKFTAKRLLEAAGRRAPAPLSADVREETLRVMDRMTEEQQRMLLIQARAVADSNE
;
A
#
# COMPACT_ATOMS: atom_id res chain seq x y z
N MET A 1 15.69 -22.18 -19.91
CA MET A 1 16.40 -21.25 -19.01
C MET A 1 15.49 -21.03 -17.81
N GLU A 2 15.63 -21.92 -16.83
CA GLU A 2 15.03 -21.79 -15.50
C GLU A 2 15.67 -20.61 -14.77
N ASN A 3 14.86 -19.82 -14.08
CA ASN A 3 15.34 -18.83 -13.13
C ASN A 3 14.78 -19.22 -11.75
N PRO A 4 15.51 -19.99 -10.94
CA PRO A 4 15.07 -20.36 -9.61
C PRO A 4 15.66 -19.38 -8.60
N GLU A 5 14.83 -18.57 -7.95
CA GLU A 5 15.11 -17.98 -6.64
C GLU A 5 13.88 -17.22 -6.11
N HIS A 6 12.99 -17.95 -5.43
CA HIS A 6 12.06 -17.36 -4.47
C HIS A 6 12.59 -17.66 -3.07
N PRO A 7 12.97 -16.63 -2.30
CA PRO A 7 12.81 -16.76 -0.85
C PRO A 7 12.41 -15.43 -0.18
N ALA A 8 11.14 -15.33 0.22
CA ALA A 8 10.68 -14.70 1.47
C ALA A 8 9.15 -14.84 1.60
N GLY A 9 8.66 -15.88 2.30
CA GLY A 9 7.28 -16.01 2.79
C GLY A 9 6.19 -15.94 1.71
N GLU A 10 5.87 -17.08 1.11
CA GLU A 10 5.02 -17.25 -0.09
C GLU A 10 3.72 -16.44 -0.08
N ALA A 11 3.74 -15.24 -0.68
CA ALA A 11 2.51 -14.59 -1.10
C ALA A 11 1.80 -15.53 -2.09
N THR A 12 0.58 -15.95 -1.75
CA THR A 12 -0.21 -16.93 -2.54
C THR A 12 -0.55 -16.40 -3.95
N GLU A 13 -0.43 -15.09 -4.15
CA GLU A 13 -0.66 -14.42 -5.43
C GLU A 13 0.33 -13.26 -5.65
N THR A 14 0.59 -12.94 -6.92
CA THR A 14 1.34 -11.76 -7.35
C THR A 14 0.47 -10.51 -7.36
N PHE A 15 1.09 -9.32 -7.31
CA PHE A 15 0.35 -8.05 -7.39
C PHE A 15 -0.52 -7.95 -8.65
N ALA A 16 -0.04 -8.48 -9.78
CA ALA A 16 -0.81 -8.52 -11.03
C ALA A 16 -2.10 -9.35 -10.91
N GLN A 17 -2.02 -10.50 -10.24
CA GLN A 17 -3.19 -11.34 -9.94
C GLN A 17 -4.14 -10.65 -8.97
N ALA A 18 -3.62 -10.07 -7.88
CA ALA A 18 -4.42 -9.33 -6.91
C ALA A 18 -5.14 -8.12 -7.56
N LEU A 19 -4.44 -7.36 -8.40
CA LEU A 19 -5.02 -6.21 -9.13
C LEU A 19 -6.06 -6.66 -10.16
N THR A 20 -5.84 -7.80 -10.83
CA THR A 20 -6.82 -8.37 -11.77
C THR A 20 -8.09 -8.80 -11.03
N ALA A 21 -7.95 -9.47 -9.89
CA ALA A 21 -9.08 -9.84 -9.03
C ALA A 21 -9.81 -8.60 -8.50
N LEU A 22 -9.08 -7.55 -8.10
CA LEU A 22 -9.66 -6.26 -7.68
C LEU A 22 -10.51 -5.66 -8.80
N LYS A 23 -9.97 -5.58 -10.01
CA LYS A 23 -10.72 -5.05 -11.16
C LYS A 23 -11.98 -5.87 -11.46
N GLY A 24 -11.89 -7.19 -11.38
CA GLY A 24 -13.04 -8.08 -11.55
C GLY A 24 -14.11 -7.88 -10.48
N GLU A 25 -13.71 -7.82 -9.21
CA GLU A 25 -14.61 -7.65 -8.06
C GLU A 25 -15.37 -6.32 -8.10
N TYR A 26 -14.73 -5.23 -8.54
CA TYR A 26 -15.34 -3.91 -8.60
C TYR A 26 -15.87 -3.53 -9.99
N GLY A 27 -15.67 -4.36 -11.01
CA GLY A 27 -16.05 -4.07 -12.38
C GLY A 27 -15.38 -2.83 -12.98
N VAL A 28 -14.13 -2.53 -12.58
CA VAL A 28 -13.40 -1.31 -12.99
C VAL A 28 -12.36 -1.58 -14.07
N SER A 29 -12.20 -0.62 -14.99
CA SER A 29 -11.18 -0.63 -16.05
C SER A 29 -9.85 -0.02 -15.58
N ASP A 30 -8.77 -0.21 -16.35
CA ASP A 30 -7.46 0.42 -16.07
C ASP A 30 -7.57 1.95 -16.00
N SER A 31 -8.37 2.54 -16.90
CA SER A 31 -8.63 3.98 -16.93
C SER A 31 -9.37 4.46 -15.70
N GLU A 32 -10.34 3.68 -15.21
CA GLU A 32 -11.09 4.02 -14.00
C GLU A 32 -10.22 3.94 -12.75
N VAL A 33 -9.35 2.92 -12.67
CA VAL A 33 -8.36 2.80 -11.58
C VAL A 33 -7.41 4.01 -11.57
N ALA A 34 -6.85 4.38 -12.73
CA ALA A 34 -5.97 5.55 -12.85
C ALA A 34 -6.68 6.86 -12.47
N ARG A 35 -7.94 7.03 -12.90
CA ARG A 35 -8.78 8.18 -12.56
C ARG A 35 -9.01 8.30 -11.06
N ARG A 36 -9.40 7.20 -10.39
CA ARG A 36 -9.65 7.20 -8.94
C ARG A 36 -8.39 7.48 -8.14
N LEU A 37 -7.27 6.87 -8.51
CA LEU A 37 -5.97 7.16 -7.89
C LEU A 37 -5.58 8.63 -8.02
N SER A 38 -5.79 9.21 -9.21
CA SER A 38 -5.48 10.62 -9.45
C SER A 38 -6.39 11.56 -8.64
N ALA A 39 -7.69 11.24 -8.53
CA ALA A 39 -8.61 11.96 -7.66
C ALA A 39 -8.25 11.83 -6.17
N HIS A 40 -7.58 10.74 -5.79
CA HIS A 40 -7.03 10.48 -4.46
C HIS A 40 -5.64 11.11 -4.24
N GLY A 41 -5.19 11.99 -5.15
CA GLY A 41 -3.90 12.69 -5.03
C GLY A 41 -2.68 11.86 -5.46
N VAL A 42 -2.88 10.67 -6.03
CA VAL A 42 -1.80 9.82 -6.56
C VAL A 42 -1.83 9.89 -8.09
N GLN A 43 -0.98 10.73 -8.68
CA GLN A 43 -0.92 10.88 -10.15
C GLN A 43 -0.41 9.59 -10.81
N VAL A 44 -1.27 8.94 -11.59
CA VAL A 44 -0.99 7.66 -12.26
C VAL A 44 -1.60 7.68 -13.65
N SER A 45 -0.82 7.28 -14.66
CA SER A 45 -1.32 7.11 -16.03
C SER A 45 -1.97 5.74 -16.23
N VAL A 46 -2.90 5.64 -17.18
CA VAL A 46 -3.52 4.36 -17.58
C VAL A 46 -2.46 3.35 -18.01
N ALA A 47 -1.43 3.80 -18.73
CA ALA A 47 -0.31 2.96 -19.14
C ALA A 47 0.43 2.35 -17.95
N ALA A 48 0.63 3.11 -16.86
CA ALA A 48 1.24 2.59 -15.64
C ALA A 48 0.39 1.46 -15.03
N VAL A 49 -0.93 1.66 -14.90
CA VAL A 49 -1.84 0.61 -14.44
C VAL A 49 -1.77 -0.63 -15.31
N ASN A 50 -1.76 -0.46 -16.63
CA ASN A 50 -1.63 -1.57 -17.57
C ASN A 50 -0.31 -2.35 -17.37
N THR A 51 0.81 -1.65 -17.14
CA THR A 51 2.08 -2.34 -16.83
C THR A 51 2.02 -3.15 -15.54
N TRP A 52 1.22 -2.74 -14.56
CA TRP A 52 1.03 -3.49 -13.31
C TRP A 52 0.15 -4.72 -13.50
N VAL A 53 -0.93 -4.58 -14.27
CA VAL A 53 -1.84 -5.70 -14.61
C VAL A 53 -1.09 -6.82 -15.34
N HIS A 54 -0.11 -6.47 -16.18
CA HIS A 54 0.73 -7.43 -16.88
C HIS A 54 2.00 -7.84 -16.11
N GLY A 55 2.15 -7.43 -14.84
CA GLY A 55 3.29 -7.80 -14.01
C GLY A 55 4.63 -7.22 -14.46
N LYS A 56 4.66 -6.26 -15.38
CA LYS A 56 5.89 -5.63 -15.90
C LYS A 56 6.54 -4.70 -14.89
N ARG A 57 5.73 -4.10 -14.00
CA ARG A 57 6.17 -3.19 -12.93
C ARG A 57 5.30 -3.39 -11.70
N ILE A 58 5.84 -3.05 -10.53
CA ILE A 58 5.11 -3.00 -9.27
C ILE A 58 4.97 -1.53 -8.85
N PRO A 59 3.77 -1.06 -8.47
CA PRO A 59 3.60 0.30 -7.97
C PRO A 59 4.35 0.56 -6.65
N ARG A 60 4.56 1.83 -6.32
CA ARG A 60 5.13 2.21 -5.02
C ARG A 60 4.18 1.85 -3.88
N ALA A 61 4.72 1.63 -2.68
CA ALA A 61 3.92 1.30 -1.50
C ALA A 61 2.81 2.32 -1.22
N ALA A 62 3.08 3.61 -1.40
CA ALA A 62 2.07 4.67 -1.25
C ALA A 62 0.88 4.47 -2.22
N THR A 63 1.14 4.12 -3.48
CA THR A 63 0.10 3.82 -4.47
C THR A 63 -0.68 2.55 -4.10
N ILE A 64 -0.01 1.53 -3.56
CA ILE A 64 -0.65 0.30 -3.10
C ILE A 64 -1.60 0.59 -1.92
N ARG A 65 -1.19 1.44 -0.98
CA ARG A 65 -2.04 1.87 0.14
C ARG A 65 -3.26 2.65 -0.35
N ALA A 66 -3.07 3.57 -1.30
CA ALA A 66 -4.19 4.30 -1.91
C ALA A 66 -5.18 3.37 -2.64
N LEU A 67 -4.68 2.32 -3.31
CA LEU A 67 -5.55 1.28 -3.89
C LEU A 67 -6.39 0.59 -2.80
N ALA A 68 -5.79 0.23 -1.66
CA ALA A 68 -6.52 -0.40 -0.57
C ALA A 68 -7.58 0.51 0.07
N GLU A 69 -7.32 1.82 0.14
CA GLU A 69 -8.28 2.81 0.63
C GLU A 69 -9.46 2.99 -0.33
N LEU A 70 -9.20 3.03 -1.64
CA LEU A 70 -10.22 3.15 -2.68
C LEU A 70 -11.04 1.86 -2.91
N PHE A 71 -10.43 0.71 -2.61
CA PHE A 71 -11.00 -0.62 -2.87
C PHE A 71 -10.91 -1.50 -1.61
N PRO A 72 -11.70 -1.20 -0.55
CA PRO A 72 -11.51 -1.73 0.81
C PRO A 72 -11.60 -3.26 0.94
N LYS A 73 -12.27 -3.97 0.02
CA LYS A 73 -12.24 -5.45 -0.05
C LYS A 73 -10.83 -6.03 -0.30
N PHE A 74 -9.89 -5.24 -0.82
CA PHE A 74 -8.50 -5.62 -1.05
C PHE A 74 -7.60 -4.84 -0.09
N THR A 75 -7.30 -5.46 1.05
CA THR A 75 -6.57 -4.78 2.13
C THR A 75 -5.15 -4.39 1.72
N ALA A 76 -4.61 -3.34 2.35
CA ALA A 76 -3.23 -2.90 2.11
C ALA A 76 -2.24 -4.03 2.39
N LYS A 77 -2.52 -4.87 3.41
CA LYS A 77 -1.72 -6.06 3.73
C LYS A 77 -1.65 -7.00 2.53
N ARG A 78 -2.80 -7.44 2.01
CA ARG A 78 -2.89 -8.35 0.85
C ARG A 78 -2.14 -7.79 -0.36
N LEU A 79 -2.39 -6.52 -0.71
CA LEU A 79 -1.78 -5.92 -1.90
C LEU A 79 -0.27 -5.67 -1.73
N LEU A 80 0.21 -5.34 -0.53
CA LEU A 80 1.64 -5.19 -0.25
C LEU A 80 2.36 -6.54 -0.23
N GLU A 81 1.78 -7.56 0.40
CA GLU A 81 2.31 -8.93 0.40
C GLU A 81 2.39 -9.49 -1.02
N ALA A 82 1.33 -9.30 -1.82
CA ALA A 82 1.32 -9.68 -3.25
C ALA A 82 2.36 -8.92 -4.08
N ALA A 83 2.79 -7.73 -3.64
CA ALA A 83 3.87 -6.96 -4.22
C ALA A 83 5.26 -7.36 -3.69
N GLY A 84 5.37 -8.42 -2.89
CA GLY A 84 6.63 -8.86 -2.26
C GLY A 84 7.13 -7.91 -1.16
N ARG A 85 6.28 -7.00 -0.69
CA ARG A 85 6.62 -6.01 0.34
C ARG A 85 6.07 -6.45 1.69
N ARG A 86 6.86 -6.31 2.76
CA ARG A 86 6.33 -6.49 4.12
C ARG A 86 5.34 -5.37 4.40
N ALA A 87 4.07 -5.73 4.59
CA ALA A 87 3.12 -4.81 5.18
C ALA A 87 3.52 -4.58 6.65
N PRO A 88 3.60 -3.32 7.14
CA PRO A 88 3.76 -3.09 8.56
C PRO A 88 2.59 -3.76 9.29
N ALA A 89 2.91 -4.55 10.31
CA ALA A 89 1.88 -5.16 11.15
C ALA A 89 1.03 -4.04 11.78
N PRO A 90 -0.30 -4.24 11.92
CA PRO A 90 -1.10 -3.29 12.67
C PRO A 90 -0.54 -3.17 14.10
N LEU A 91 -0.57 -1.96 14.66
CA LEU A 91 -0.27 -1.78 16.08
C LEU A 91 -1.26 -2.63 16.89
N SER A 92 -0.75 -3.36 17.89
CA SER A 92 -1.63 -3.98 18.88
C SER A 92 -2.44 -2.91 19.60
N ALA A 93 -3.58 -3.29 20.20
CA ALA A 93 -4.41 -2.35 20.96
C ALA A 93 -3.62 -1.64 22.05
N ASP A 94 -2.80 -2.40 22.80
CA ASP A 94 -1.95 -1.87 23.88
C ASP A 94 -0.93 -0.85 23.37
N VAL A 95 -0.25 -1.14 22.24
CA VAL A 95 0.75 -0.23 21.67
C VAL A 95 0.07 1.03 21.09
N ARG A 96 -1.10 0.87 20.49
CA ARG A 96 -1.89 2.00 19.99
C ARG A 96 -2.30 2.91 21.15
N GLU A 97 -2.81 2.35 22.24
CA GLU A 97 -3.24 3.12 23.41
C GLU A 97 -2.06 3.84 24.06
N GLU A 98 -0.93 3.14 24.24
CA GLU A 98 0.27 3.75 24.82
C GLU A 98 0.82 4.87 23.94
N THR A 99 0.78 4.70 22.61
CA THR A 99 1.18 5.74 21.67
C THR A 99 0.32 7.00 21.85
N LEU A 100 -1.00 6.85 21.99
CA LEU A 100 -1.90 7.98 22.23
C LEU A 100 -1.63 8.65 23.58
N ARG A 101 -1.43 7.87 24.66
CA ARG A 101 -1.07 8.40 25.99
C ARG A 101 0.26 9.18 25.99
N VAL A 102 1.22 8.76 25.17
CA VAL A 102 2.47 9.52 24.99
C VAL A 102 2.19 10.84 24.28
N MET A 103 1.41 10.81 23.18
CA MET A 103 1.06 12.01 22.42
C MET A 103 0.27 13.03 23.26
N ASP A 104 -0.66 12.58 24.10
CA ASP A 104 -1.48 13.44 24.97
C ASP A 104 -0.66 14.25 25.99
N ARG A 105 0.55 13.78 26.34
CA ARG A 105 1.47 14.47 27.25
C ARG A 105 2.38 15.49 26.56
N MET A 106 2.37 15.53 25.23
CA MET A 106 3.23 16.40 24.43
C MET A 106 2.52 17.71 24.08
N THR A 107 3.27 18.78 23.91
CA THR A 107 2.73 20.03 23.34
C THR A 107 2.41 19.85 21.85
N GLU A 108 1.55 20.69 21.28
CA GLU A 108 1.19 20.63 19.86
C GLU A 108 2.42 20.71 18.93
N GLU A 109 3.40 21.53 19.28
CA GLU A 109 4.65 21.67 18.51
C GLU A 109 5.45 20.37 18.52
N GLN A 110 5.60 19.74 19.70
CA GLN A 110 6.28 18.46 19.85
C GLN A 110 5.54 17.35 19.08
N GLN A 111 4.21 17.32 19.15
CA GLN A 111 3.39 16.39 18.39
C GLN A 111 3.62 16.56 16.88
N ARG A 112 3.61 17.80 16.35
CA ARG A 112 3.88 18.07 14.94
C ARG A 112 5.27 17.61 14.52
N MET A 113 6.31 17.93 15.30
CA MET A 113 7.67 17.51 14.98
C MET A 113 7.81 15.99 14.94
N LEU A 114 7.23 15.30 15.93
CA LEU A 114 7.29 13.84 15.98
C LEU A 114 6.51 13.21 14.81
N LEU A 115 5.35 13.76 14.45
CA LEU A 115 4.58 13.29 13.30
C LEU A 115 5.34 13.47 11.99
N ILE A 116 6.07 14.57 11.80
CA ILE A 116 6.91 14.77 10.61
C ILE A 116 8.00 13.70 10.54
N GLN A 117 8.68 13.41 11.65
CA GLN A 117 9.72 12.38 11.71
C GLN A 117 9.15 10.98 11.49
N ALA A 118 8.06 10.65 12.18
CA ALA A 118 7.37 9.37 12.04
C ALA A 118 6.88 9.16 10.61
N ARG A 119 6.40 10.22 9.94
CA ARG A 119 6.01 10.18 8.53
C ARG A 119 7.21 9.90 7.63
N ALA A 120 8.32 10.60 7.83
CA ALA A 120 9.55 10.36 7.07
C ALA A 120 10.07 8.92 7.22
N VAL A 121 10.05 8.37 8.44
CA VAL A 121 10.42 6.97 8.70
C VAL A 121 9.41 5.99 8.06
N ALA A 122 8.12 6.30 8.12
CA ALA A 122 7.09 5.46 7.49
C ALA A 122 7.20 5.44 5.95
N ASP A 123 7.61 6.57 5.36
CA ASP A 123 7.83 6.73 3.93
C ASP A 123 9.19 6.17 3.49
N SER A 124 10.19 6.01 4.38
CA SER A 124 11.48 5.35 4.04
C SER A 124 11.39 3.83 3.92
N ASN A 125 10.24 3.22 4.24
CA ASN A 125 9.98 1.79 4.03
C ASN A 125 9.63 1.46 2.55
N GLU A 126 10.13 2.25 1.60
CA GLU A 126 9.85 2.14 0.15
C GLU A 126 10.64 1.05 -0.58
#